data_AF-A0A0Z8CIG6-F1
#
_entry.id   AF-A0A0Z8CIG6-F1
#
_cell.length_a   1.000
_cell.length_b   1.000
_cell.length_c   1.000
_cell.angle_alpha   90.00
_cell.angle_beta   90.00
_cell.angle_gamma   90.00
#
_symmetry.space_group_name_H-M   'P 1'
#
loop_
_entity.id
_entity.type
_entity.pdbx_description
1 polymer ?
#
loop_
_entity_poly.entity_id
_entity_poly.type
_entity_poly.pdbx_seq_one_letter_code
_entity_poly.pdbx_strand_id
1 'polypeptide(L)'
;MRLKFGNKSLEYTQGEHPKTRVLLINDEGAMYPIYFDKEAIDKSDAELFELALEKIYQDNFPNRAEDEKFNEIGKRLAKIDDITEEATKNLEKVKSQVTLSASSRVAFLQVVTTLYGKGLLTDEDLLQTGLFDDEVVEETLELI
;
A
#
# COMPACT_ATOMS: atom_id res chain seq x y z
N MET A 1 -11.01 -37.92 -7.09
CA MET A 1 -10.75 -38.07 -5.65
C MET A 1 -11.17 -36.80 -4.91
N ARG A 2 -12.07 -36.88 -3.92
CA ARG A 2 -12.45 -35.76 -3.05
C ARG A 2 -11.88 -35.99 -1.65
N LEU A 3 -10.90 -35.18 -1.26
CA LEU A 3 -10.30 -35.24 0.06
C LEU A 3 -11.23 -34.59 1.10
N LYS A 4 -11.14 -35.07 2.34
CA LYS A 4 -11.84 -34.60 3.52
C LYS A 4 -10.85 -34.51 4.67
N PHE A 5 -11.09 -33.61 5.61
CA PHE A 5 -10.34 -33.58 6.85
C PHE A 5 -10.60 -34.86 7.66
N GLY A 6 -9.55 -35.61 7.98
CA GLY A 6 -9.62 -36.79 8.84
C GLY A 6 -9.41 -36.39 10.29
N ASN A 7 -8.18 -36.01 10.63
CA ASN A 7 -7.81 -35.56 11.96
C ASN A 7 -6.54 -34.70 11.93
N LYS A 8 -6.25 -34.01 13.04
CA LYS A 8 -4.95 -33.42 13.32
C LYS A 8 -4.31 -34.02 14.57
N SER A 9 -2.99 -34.03 14.63
CA SER A 9 -2.23 -34.46 15.80
C SER A 9 -0.85 -33.79 15.83
N LEU A 10 -0.35 -33.50 17.03
CA LEU A 10 1.04 -33.06 17.21
C LEU A 10 1.93 -34.30 17.32
N GLU A 11 2.89 -34.45 16.41
CA GLU A 11 3.83 -35.58 16.38
C GLU A 11 5.18 -35.16 16.97
N TYR A 12 5.67 -35.99 17.89
CA TYR A 12 6.95 -35.81 18.56
C TYR A 12 7.93 -36.88 18.06
N THR A 13 8.93 -36.45 17.29
CA THR A 13 10.02 -37.32 16.84
C THR A 13 11.26 -37.05 17.68
N GLN A 14 11.99 -38.11 18.06
CA GLN A 14 13.20 -37.99 18.88
C GLN A 14 14.25 -37.12 18.17
N GLY A 15 14.56 -35.96 18.74
CA GLY A 15 15.56 -35.03 18.21
C GLY A 15 15.07 -34.02 17.15
N GLU A 16 13.80 -34.07 16.75
CA GLU A 16 13.20 -33.04 15.87
C GLU A 16 12.24 -32.13 16.64
N HIS A 17 12.07 -30.90 16.14
CA HIS A 17 10.97 -30.06 16.60
C HIS A 17 9.63 -30.74 16.28
N PRO A 18 8.65 -30.68 17.21
CA PRO A 18 7.36 -31.31 16.97
C PRO A 18 6.68 -30.70 15.75
N LYS A 19 5.89 -31.50 15.04
CA LYS A 19 5.19 -31.09 13.82
C LYS A 19 3.70 -31.38 13.93
N THR A 20 2.88 -30.52 13.35
CA THR A 20 1.45 -30.76 13.24
C THR A 20 1.19 -31.66 12.04
N ARG A 21 0.73 -32.90 12.27
CA ARG A 21 0.22 -33.76 11.21
C ARG A 21 -1.26 -33.48 10.99
N VAL A 22 -1.62 -33.18 9.76
CA VAL A 22 -3.00 -33.12 9.25
C VAL A 22 -3.20 -34.30 8.32
N LEU A 23 -4.15 -35.17 8.64
CA LEU A 23 -4.50 -36.31 7.81
C LEU A 23 -5.69 -35.97 6.92
N LEU A 24 -5.50 -35.99 5.60
CA LEU A 24 -6.60 -35.93 4.65
C LEU A 24 -6.99 -37.35 4.21
N ILE A 25 -8.29 -37.62 4.14
CA ILE A 25 -8.83 -38.92 3.75
C ILE A 25 -9.86 -38.79 2.63
N ASN A 26 -10.21 -39.90 1.98
CA ASN A 26 -11.36 -39.95 1.08
C ASN A 26 -12.21 -41.20 1.35
N ASP A 27 -13.36 -41.30 0.68
CA ASP A 27 -14.26 -42.45 0.82
C ASP A 27 -13.73 -43.72 0.14
N GLU A 28 -12.64 -43.61 -0.64
CA GLU A 28 -11.98 -44.70 -1.36
C GLU A 28 -10.80 -45.30 -0.55
N GLY A 29 -10.56 -44.82 0.68
CA GLY A 29 -9.52 -45.33 1.59
C GLY A 29 -8.16 -44.65 1.47
N ALA A 30 -8.03 -43.56 0.71
CA ALA A 30 -6.81 -42.75 0.67
C ALA A 30 -6.54 -42.12 2.04
N MET A 31 -5.27 -42.09 2.43
CA MET A 31 -4.77 -41.45 3.64
C MET A 31 -3.54 -40.63 3.27
N TYR A 32 -3.65 -39.30 3.33
CA TYR A 32 -2.62 -38.38 2.89
C TYR A 32 -2.17 -37.48 4.06
N PRO A 33 -1.07 -37.85 4.76
CA PRO A 33 -0.55 -37.06 5.87
C PRO A 33 0.21 -35.84 5.34
N ILE A 34 -0.10 -34.67 5.91
CA ILE A 34 0.54 -33.40 5.61
C ILE A 34 1.11 -32.82 6.89
N TYR A 35 2.34 -32.34 6.81
CA TYR A 35 3.07 -31.81 7.95
C TYR A 35 3.21 -30.29 7.88
N PHE A 36 2.87 -29.64 8.99
CA PHE A 36 3.08 -28.22 9.24
C PHE A 36 3.93 -28.04 10.51
N ASP A 37 4.33 -26.79 10.77
CA ASP A 37 4.99 -26.42 12.02
C ASP A 37 4.10 -26.67 13.24
N LYS A 38 4.69 -26.76 14.44
CA LYS A 38 3.95 -27.09 15.67
C LYS A 38 2.83 -26.10 15.98
N GLU A 39 3.00 -24.83 15.64
CA GLU A 39 2.04 -23.76 15.92
C GLU A 39 0.76 -23.91 15.10
N ALA A 40 0.81 -24.66 13.99
CA ALA A 40 -0.38 -24.91 13.18
C ALA A 40 -1.44 -25.75 13.93
N ILE A 41 -1.07 -26.45 15.01
CA ILE A 41 -2.01 -27.27 15.79
C ILE A 41 -3.18 -26.45 16.36
N ASP A 42 -2.96 -25.16 16.62
CA ASP A 42 -3.95 -24.25 17.20
C ASP A 42 -4.97 -23.72 16.16
N LYS A 43 -4.72 -23.93 14.87
CA LYS A 43 -5.65 -23.53 13.79
C LYS A 43 -6.89 -24.42 13.77
N SER A 44 -7.99 -23.89 13.24
CA SER A 44 -9.21 -24.67 13.07
C SER A 44 -9.03 -25.76 12.01
N ASP A 45 -9.87 -26.81 12.08
CA ASP A 45 -9.83 -27.91 11.13
C ASP A 45 -10.12 -27.44 9.69
N ALA A 46 -10.99 -26.44 9.53
CA ALA A 46 -11.29 -25.83 8.24
C ALA A 46 -10.07 -25.09 7.66
N GLU A 47 -9.39 -24.27 8.46
CA GLU A 47 -8.16 -23.58 8.02
C GLU A 47 -7.06 -24.57 7.67
N LEU A 48 -6.87 -25.62 8.48
CA LEU A 48 -5.88 -26.65 8.21
C LEU A 48 -6.21 -27.47 6.96
N PHE A 49 -7.49 -27.69 6.68
CA PHE A 49 -7.93 -28.35 5.47
C PHE A 49 -7.56 -27.54 4.22
N GLU A 50 -7.85 -26.23 4.21
CA GLU A 50 -7.49 -25.35 3.09
C GLU A 50 -5.97 -25.28 2.89
N LEU A 51 -5.20 -25.08 3.97
CA LEU A 51 -3.73 -25.07 3.90
C LEU A 51 -3.16 -26.39 3.38
N ALA A 52 -3.77 -27.51 3.76
CA ALA A 52 -3.37 -28.84 3.33
C ALA A 52 -3.66 -29.05 1.83
N LEU A 53 -4.81 -28.59 1.33
CA LEU A 53 -5.11 -28.61 -0.10
C LEU A 53 -4.19 -27.69 -0.90
N GLU A 54 -3.89 -26.50 -0.38
CA GLU A 54 -2.95 -25.57 -1.02
C GLU A 54 -1.56 -26.20 -1.14
N LYS A 55 -1.06 -26.84 -0.07
CA LYS A 55 0.24 -27.51 -0.10
C LYS A 55 0.27 -28.65 -1.13
N ILE A 56 -0.79 -29.48 -1.19
CA ILE A 56 -0.93 -30.50 -2.25
C ILE A 56 -0.89 -29.85 -3.63
N TYR A 57 -1.61 -28.75 -3.82
CA TYR A 57 -1.66 -28.05 -5.10
C TYR A 57 -0.28 -27.52 -5.51
N GLN A 58 0.44 -26.87 -4.59
CA GLN A 58 1.79 -26.37 -4.82
C GLN A 58 2.79 -27.50 -5.13
N ASP A 59 2.76 -28.60 -4.36
CA ASP A 59 3.67 -29.74 -4.53
C ASP A 59 3.44 -30.46 -5.88
N ASN A 60 2.20 -30.49 -6.39
CA ASN A 60 1.86 -31.19 -7.64
C ASN A 60 1.84 -30.29 -8.88
N PHE A 61 1.66 -28.97 -8.72
CA PHE A 61 1.55 -28.02 -9.82
C PHE A 61 2.45 -26.79 -9.61
N PRO A 62 3.76 -26.97 -9.39
CA PRO A 62 4.66 -25.88 -9.00
C PRO A 62 4.66 -24.74 -10.01
N ASN A 63 4.74 -25.04 -11.32
CA ASN A 63 4.74 -24.02 -12.37
C ASN A 63 3.44 -23.19 -12.39
N ARG A 64 2.27 -23.82 -12.18
CA ARG A 64 0.99 -23.09 -12.18
C ARG A 64 0.82 -22.26 -10.91
N ALA A 65 1.23 -22.79 -9.75
CA ALA A 65 1.17 -22.06 -8.49
C ALA A 65 2.11 -20.83 -8.51
N GLU A 66 3.27 -20.96 -9.15
CA GLU A 66 4.17 -19.84 -9.41
C GLU A 66 3.55 -18.83 -10.37
N ASP A 67 3.05 -19.26 -11.54
CA ASP A 67 2.40 -18.38 -12.52
C ASP A 67 1.24 -17.58 -11.91
N GLU A 68 0.41 -18.19 -11.06
CA GLU A 68 -0.70 -17.52 -10.37
C GLU A 68 -0.21 -16.46 -9.38
N LYS A 69 0.80 -16.78 -8.55
CA LYS A 69 1.41 -15.83 -7.62
C LYS A 69 2.12 -14.68 -8.36
N PHE A 70 2.86 -14.99 -9.41
CA PHE A 70 3.53 -13.97 -10.24
C PHE A 70 2.52 -13.06 -10.95
N ASN A 71 1.41 -13.60 -11.45
CA ASN A 71 0.33 -12.81 -12.04
C ASN A 71 -0.32 -11.87 -11.01
N GLU A 72 -0.53 -12.33 -9.78
CA GLU A 72 -1.06 -11.47 -8.71
C GLU A 72 -0.09 -10.34 -8.35
N ILE A 73 1.20 -10.66 -8.20
CA ILE A 73 2.26 -9.67 -7.96
C ILE A 73 2.33 -8.68 -9.12
N GLY A 74 2.30 -9.14 -10.37
CA GLY A 74 2.29 -8.30 -11.56
C GLY A 74 1.12 -7.31 -11.59
N LYS A 75 -0.09 -7.75 -11.21
CA LYS A 75 -1.26 -6.86 -11.09
C LYS A 75 -1.07 -5.80 -10.00
N ARG A 76 -0.49 -6.18 -8.85
CA ARG A 76 -0.19 -5.23 -7.77
C ARG A 76 0.87 -4.21 -8.19
N LEU A 77 1.91 -4.65 -8.90
CA LEU A 77 2.95 -3.78 -9.44
C LEU A 77 2.38 -2.79 -10.46
N ALA A 78 1.58 -3.26 -11.43
CA ALA A 78 0.92 -2.38 -12.40
C ALA A 78 0.07 -1.29 -11.71
N LYS A 79 -0.67 -1.65 -10.65
CA LYS A 79 -1.43 -0.68 -9.87
C LYS A 79 -0.55 0.35 -9.15
N ILE A 80 0.62 -0.05 -8.67
CA ILE A 80 1.59 0.86 -8.04
C ILE A 80 2.18 1.81 -9.08
N ASP A 81 2.50 1.31 -10.28
CA ASP A 81 3.00 2.12 -11.38
C ASP A 81 1.98 3.19 -11.79
N ASP A 82 0.69 2.82 -11.93
CA ASP A 82 -0.40 3.75 -12.22
C ASP A 82 -0.52 4.86 -11.14
N ILE A 83 -0.48 4.49 -9.86
CA ILE A 83 -0.52 5.45 -8.74
C ILE A 83 0.69 6.38 -8.77
N THR A 84 1.87 5.84 -9.11
CA THR A 84 3.12 6.61 -9.18
C THR A 84 3.07 7.60 -10.34
N GLU A 85 2.55 7.21 -11.50
CA GLU A 85 2.34 8.10 -12.64
C GLU A 85 1.33 9.22 -12.30
N GLU A 86 0.24 8.89 -11.61
CA GLU A 86 -0.74 9.90 -11.18
C GLU A 86 -0.13 10.88 -10.15
N ALA A 87 0.60 10.36 -9.17
CA ALA A 87 1.26 11.17 -8.13
C ALA A 87 2.29 12.14 -8.73
N THR A 88 3.11 11.66 -9.67
CA THR A 88 4.10 12.50 -10.36
C THR A 88 3.43 13.61 -11.18
N LYS A 89 2.37 13.31 -11.92
CA LYS A 89 1.58 14.31 -12.66
C LYS A 89 0.94 15.35 -11.75
N ASN A 90 0.42 14.94 -10.59
CA ASN A 90 -0.15 15.87 -9.62
C ASN A 90 0.92 16.76 -8.98
N LEU A 91 2.09 16.21 -8.65
CA LEU A 91 3.26 16.98 -8.19
C LEU A 91 3.71 18.02 -9.21
N GLU A 92 3.74 17.69 -10.51
CA GLU A 92 4.06 18.64 -11.57
C GLU A 92 3.03 19.77 -11.66
N LYS A 93 1.74 19.45 -11.57
CA LYS A 93 0.67 20.47 -11.52
C LYS A 93 0.83 21.40 -10.31
N VAL A 94 1.06 20.85 -9.12
CA VAL A 94 1.27 21.65 -7.90
C VAL A 94 2.50 22.55 -8.07
N LYS A 95 3.62 22.02 -8.55
CA LYS A 95 4.82 22.82 -8.85
C LYS A 95 4.49 23.96 -9.81
N SER A 96 3.78 23.70 -10.89
CA SER A 96 3.40 24.73 -11.87
C SER A 96 2.51 25.82 -11.27
N GLN A 97 1.55 25.46 -10.40
CA GLN A 97 0.68 26.40 -9.71
C GLN A 97 1.44 27.25 -8.69
N VAL A 98 2.35 26.64 -7.92
CA VAL A 98 3.22 27.35 -6.97
C VAL A 98 4.11 28.34 -7.71
N THR A 99 4.72 27.93 -8.84
CA THR A 99 5.52 28.83 -9.67
C THR A 99 4.69 29.98 -10.23
N LEU A 100 3.50 29.70 -10.80
CA LEU A 100 2.61 30.73 -11.33
C LEU A 100 2.19 31.72 -10.24
N SER A 101 1.84 31.24 -9.04
CA SER A 101 1.49 32.06 -7.88
C SER A 101 2.66 32.93 -7.43
N ALA A 102 3.87 32.38 -7.34
CA ALA A 102 5.07 33.16 -7.03
C ALA A 102 5.33 34.26 -8.07
N SER A 103 5.26 33.95 -9.36
CA SER A 103 5.41 34.94 -10.43
C SER A 103 4.33 36.02 -10.40
N SER A 104 3.09 35.65 -10.08
CA SER A 104 1.96 36.59 -10.00
C SER A 104 2.13 37.55 -8.81
N ARG A 105 2.59 37.04 -7.65
CA ARG A 105 2.94 37.87 -6.48
C ARG A 105 4.06 38.86 -6.81
N VAL A 106 5.12 38.41 -7.49
CA VAL A 106 6.22 39.29 -7.90
C VAL A 106 5.74 40.39 -8.86
N ALA A 107 4.96 40.03 -9.89
CA ALA A 107 4.42 41.00 -10.83
C ALA A 107 3.50 42.01 -10.15
N PHE A 108 2.63 41.55 -9.24
CA PHE A 108 1.78 42.42 -8.45
C PHE A 108 2.59 43.41 -7.61
N LEU A 109 3.62 42.94 -6.88
CA LEU A 109 4.51 43.80 -6.11
C LEU A 109 5.26 44.82 -6.99
N GLN A 110 5.68 44.42 -8.19
CA GLN A 110 6.31 45.35 -9.15
C GLN A 110 5.35 46.47 -9.60
N VAL A 111 4.08 46.15 -9.83
CA VAL A 111 3.07 47.15 -10.19
C VAL A 111 2.83 48.10 -9.02
N VAL A 112 2.61 47.56 -7.82
CA VAL A 112 2.38 48.35 -6.60
C VAL A 112 3.54 49.30 -6.32
N THR A 113 4.78 48.81 -6.34
CA THR A 113 5.99 49.63 -6.11
C THR A 113 6.16 50.71 -7.19
N THR A 114 5.85 50.41 -8.45
CA THR A 114 5.90 51.40 -9.54
C THR A 114 4.88 52.52 -9.35
N LEU A 115 3.66 52.20 -8.92
CA LEU A 115 2.61 53.18 -8.66
C LEU A 115 2.94 54.04 -7.44
N TYR A 116 3.44 53.43 -6.37
CA TYR A 116 3.92 54.15 -5.18
C TYR A 116 5.07 55.10 -5.52
N GLY A 117 6.09 54.64 -6.26
CA GLY A 117 7.21 55.48 -6.69
C GLY A 117 6.82 56.65 -7.61
N LYS A 118 5.65 56.57 -8.27
CA LYS A 118 5.07 57.67 -9.06
C LYS A 118 4.19 58.61 -8.22
N GLY A 119 4.01 58.34 -6.93
CA GLY A 119 3.13 59.10 -6.04
C GLY A 119 1.63 58.86 -6.31
N LEU A 120 1.28 57.79 -7.03
CA LEU A 120 -0.11 57.41 -7.31
C LEU A 120 -0.74 56.51 -6.23
N LEU A 121 0.09 56.00 -5.31
CA LEU A 121 -0.33 55.32 -4.09
C LEU A 121 0.31 56.02 -2.91
N THR A 122 -0.40 56.06 -1.78
CA THR A 122 0.07 56.59 -0.51
C THR A 122 0.29 55.48 0.52
N ASP A 123 0.93 55.81 1.65
CA ASP A 123 1.12 54.88 2.77
C ASP A 123 -0.21 54.37 3.33
N GLU A 124 -1.24 55.23 3.35
CA GLU A 124 -2.59 54.87 3.80
C GLU A 124 -3.25 53.87 2.84
N ASP A 125 -3.07 54.04 1.53
CA ASP A 125 -3.57 53.11 0.52
C ASP A 125 -2.91 51.73 0.65
N LEU A 126 -1.59 51.68 0.93
CA LEU A 126 -0.86 50.43 1.12
C LEU A 126 -1.28 49.70 2.40
N LEU A 127 -1.52 50.42 3.50
CA LEU A 127 -1.97 49.83 4.77
C LEU A 127 -3.35 49.17 4.64
N GLN A 128 -4.25 49.72 3.81
CA GLN A 128 -5.56 49.11 3.56
C GLN A 128 -5.49 47.79 2.78
N THR A 129 -4.38 47.51 2.08
CA THR A 129 -4.24 46.27 1.30
C THR A 129 -3.87 45.05 2.14
N GLY A 130 -3.44 45.22 3.40
CA GLY A 130 -2.99 44.12 4.26
C GLY A 130 -1.74 43.39 3.74
N LEU A 131 -1.03 43.95 2.75
CA LEU A 131 0.10 43.28 2.09
C LEU A 131 1.31 43.03 3.00
N PHE A 132 1.37 43.73 4.14
CA PHE A 132 2.46 43.68 5.11
C PHE A 132 1.99 43.18 6.49
N ASP A 133 0.77 42.65 6.59
CA ASP A 133 0.31 41.99 7.80
C ASP A 133 0.93 40.59 7.86
N ASP A 134 1.85 40.37 8.82
CA ASP A 134 2.67 39.16 8.99
C ASP A 134 1.86 37.86 9.32
N GLU A 135 0.52 37.89 9.30
CA GLU A 135 -0.33 36.83 9.86
C GLU A 135 -0.61 35.63 8.92
N VAL A 136 -0.18 35.64 7.65
CA VAL A 136 -0.65 34.65 6.64
C VAL A 136 0.33 33.48 6.38
N VAL A 137 1.43 33.36 7.14
CA VAL A 137 2.49 32.39 6.79
C VAL A 137 2.34 31.02 7.48
N GLU A 138 1.64 30.90 8.61
CA GLU A 138 1.66 29.65 9.40
C GLU A 138 0.66 28.57 8.97
N GLU A 139 -0.46 28.91 8.32
CA GLU A 139 -1.58 27.94 8.14
C GLU A 139 -1.39 26.93 6.99
N THR A 140 -0.35 27.06 6.17
CA THR A 140 -0.18 26.23 4.95
C THR A 140 0.77 25.04 5.11
N LEU A 141 1.42 24.88 6.27
CA LEU A 141 2.37 23.78 6.54
C LEU A 141 1.80 22.65 7.40
N GLU A 142 0.60 22.79 7.97
CA GLU A 142 0.00 21.76 8.85
C GLU A 142 -0.84 20.70 8.09
N LEU A 143 -0.93 20.76 6.75
CA LEU A 143 -1.78 19.87 5.96
C LEU A 143 -1.05 19.00 4.91
N ILE A 144 0.27 18.85 5.02
CA ILE A 144 1.07 17.88 4.24
C ILE A 144 1.68 16.87 5.21
#